data_AF-A0A853FTF5-F1
#
_entry.id   AF-A0A853FTF5-F1
#
_cell.length_a   1.000
_cell.length_b   1.000
_cell.length_c   1.000
_cell.angle_alpha   90.00
_cell.angle_beta   90.00
_cell.angle_gamma   90.00
#
_symmetry.space_group_name_H-M   'P 1'
#
loop_
_entity.id
_entity.type
_entity.pdbx_description
1 polymer ?
#
loop_
_entity_poly.entity_id
_entity_poly.type
_entity_poly.pdbx_seq_one_letter_code
_entity_poly.pdbx_strand_id
1 'polypeptide(L)' 'MTRRPGPVVAAVLLPPLGTYLAKGPGRDFWITTGLTVLGFLPGIGYALWSVLRDPDARATEPAIA' A
#
# COMPACT_ATOMS: atom_id res chain seq x y z
N MET A 1 -12.78 -26.66 14.98
CA MET A 1 -11.87 -26.58 13.81
C MET A 1 -12.61 -25.95 12.64
N THR A 2 -12.73 -24.62 12.59
CA THR A 2 -13.47 -23.95 11.50
C THR A 2 -12.47 -23.14 10.68
N ARG A 3 -11.84 -23.79 9.70
CA ARG A 3 -10.95 -23.15 8.72
C ARG A 3 -11.81 -22.30 7.77
N ARG A 4 -12.22 -21.09 8.17
CA ARG A 4 -12.79 -20.14 7.21
C ARG A 4 -11.63 -19.35 6.60
N PRO A 5 -11.28 -19.56 5.32
CA PRO A 5 -10.15 -18.88 4.67
C PRO A 5 -10.46 -17.41 4.32
N GLY A 6 -11.73 -17.00 4.37
CA GLY A 6 -12.18 -15.65 3.99
C GLY A 6 -11.47 -14.47 4.69
N PRO A 7 -11.19 -14.50 6.01
CA PRO A 7 -10.53 -13.40 6.70
C PRO A 7 -9.06 -13.23 6.30
N VAL A 8 -8.41 -14.30 5.85
CA VAL A 8 -6.99 -14.27 5.44
C VAL A 8 -6.85 -13.52 4.12
N VAL A 9 -7.76 -13.75 3.17
CA VAL A 9 -7.75 -13.05 1.87
C VAL A 9 -7.99 -11.56 2.04
N ALA A 10 -8.93 -11.16 2.92
CA ALA A 10 -9.17 -9.76 3.25
C ALA A 10 -7.97 -9.11 3.97
N ALA A 11 -7.25 -9.85 4.82
CA ALA A 11 -6.06 -9.36 5.51
C ALA A 11 -4.85 -9.14 4.58
N VAL A 12 -4.79 -9.81 3.43
CA VAL A 12 -3.71 -9.61 2.45
C VAL A 12 -3.98 -8.40 1.56
N LEU A 13 -5.23 -8.18 1.13
CA LEU A 13 -5.59 -7.05 0.25
C LEU A 13 -5.74 -5.72 1.00
N LEU A 14 -6.23 -5.76 2.24
CA LEU A 14 -6.34 -4.60 3.12
C LEU A 14 -6.03 -5.04 4.58
N PRO A 15 -4.74 -5.03 5.00
CA PRO A 15 -4.31 -5.49 6.32
C PRO A 15 -5.11 -4.94 7.51
N PRO A 16 -5.49 -3.64 7.53
CA PRO A 16 -6.31 -3.08 8.60
C PRO A 16 -7.73 -3.67 8.64
N LEU A 17 -8.31 -3.99 7.48
CA LEU A 17 -9.67 -4.53 7.41
C LEU A 17 -9.71 -5.98 7.89
N GLY A 18 -8.69 -6.77 7.55
CA GLY A 18 -8.54 -8.14 8.03
C GLY A 18 -8.34 -8.22 9.55
N THR A 19 -7.52 -7.33 10.12
CA THR A 19 -7.32 -7.27 11.59
C THR A 19 -8.55 -6.71 12.31
N TYR A 20 -9.23 -5.71 11.74
CA TYR A 20 -10.49 -5.20 12.29
C TYR A 20 -11.58 -6.28 12.35
N LEU A 21 -11.76 -7.05 11.27
CA LEU A 21 -12.75 -8.14 11.23
C LEU A 21 -12.38 -9.34 12.10
N ALA A 22 -11.08 -9.63 12.28
CA ALA A 22 -10.61 -10.77 13.05
C ALA A 22 -10.48 -10.50 14.56
N LYS A 23 -10.10 -9.27 14.96
CA LYS A 23 -9.73 -8.92 16.33
C LYS A 23 -10.45 -7.66 16.87
N GLY A 24 -11.24 -6.97 16.05
CA GLY A 24 -11.87 -5.70 16.40
C GLY A 24 -10.90 -4.51 16.40
N PRO A 25 -11.36 -3.30 16.80
CA PRO A 25 -10.54 -2.11 16.93
C PRO A 25 -9.62 -2.20 18.16
N GLY A 26 -8.61 -3.05 18.08
CA GLY A 26 -7.61 -3.27 19.13
C GLY A 26 -6.22 -2.75 18.77
N ARG A 27 -5.24 -3.05 19.63
CA ARG A 27 -3.82 -2.68 19.41
C ARG A 27 -3.29 -3.19 18.07
N ASP A 28 -3.66 -4.42 17.68
CA ASP A 28 -3.21 -5.04 16.44
C ASP A 28 -3.74 -4.30 15.20
N PHE A 29 -4.96 -3.76 15.24
CA PHE A 29 -5.51 -2.92 14.18
C PHE A 29 -4.67 -1.66 14.00
N TRP A 30 -4.38 -0.94 15.09
CA TRP A 30 -3.56 0.26 15.07
C TRP A 30 -2.13 0.01 14.58
N ILE A 31 -1.53 -1.13 14.96
CA ILE A 31 -0.20 -1.53 14.46
C ILE A 31 -0.26 -1.74 12.93
N THR A 32 -1.22 -2.51 12.42
CA THR A 32 -1.35 -2.74 10.98
C THR A 32 -1.70 -1.49 10.18
N THR A 33 -2.52 -0.59 10.74
CA THR A 33 -2.82 0.72 10.16
C THR A 33 -1.58 1.60 10.10
N GLY A 34 -0.83 1.69 11.20
CA GLY A 34 0.41 2.46 11.27
C GLY A 34 1.45 1.96 10.27
N LEU A 35 1.68 0.64 10.19
CA LEU A 35 2.59 0.03 9.22
C LEU A 35 2.16 0.28 7.77
N THR A 36 0.86 0.21 7.49
CA THR A 36 0.32 0.49 6.15
C THR A 36 0.57 1.96 5.77
N VAL A 37 0.26 2.89 6.68
CA VAL A 37 0.49 4.33 6.47
C VAL A 37 1.98 4.64 6.31
N LEU A 38 2.84 4.04 7.16
CA LEU A 38 4.28 4.27 7.15
C LEU A 38 4.96 3.74 5.88
N GLY A 39 4.45 2.68 5.24
CA GLY A 39 4.97 2.19 3.96
C GLY A 39 4.36 2.90 2.74
N PHE A 40 3.08 3.25 2.82
CA PHE A 40 2.31 3.76 1.69
C PHE A 40 2.51 5.26 1.44
N LEU A 41 2.47 6.09 2.49
CA LEU A 41 2.66 7.54 2.35
C LEU A 41 4.04 7.92 1.79
N PRO A 42 5.17 7.39 2.28
CA PRO A 42 6.47 7.72 1.68
C PRO A 42 6.60 7.17 0.25
N GLY A 43 5.97 6.04 -0.07
CA GLY A 43 5.92 5.52 -1.44
C GLY A 43 5.21 6.46 -2.41
N ILE A 44 4.03 6.97 -2.03
CA ILE A 44 3.30 7.97 -2.82
C ILE A 44 4.09 9.29 -2.92
N GLY A 45 4.64 9.75 -1.80
CA GLY A 45 5.44 10.98 -1.78
C GLY A 45 6.66 10.89 -2.70
N TYR A 46 7.35 9.75 -2.68
CA TYR A 46 8.49 9.49 -3.56
C TYR A 46 8.08 9.39 -5.03
N ALA A 47 6.97 8.71 -5.34
CA ALA A 47 6.46 8.61 -6.72
C ALA A 47 6.05 9.99 -7.27
N LEU A 48 5.34 10.79 -6.49
CA LEU A 48 4.98 12.16 -6.85
C LEU A 48 6.23 13.04 -7.03
N TRP A 49 7.19 12.94 -6.11
CA TRP A 49 8.44 13.67 -6.22
C TRP A 49 9.22 13.27 -7.48
N SER A 50 9.31 11.98 -7.79
CA SER A 50 9.97 11.49 -9.00
C SER A 50 9.28 12.02 -10.26
N VAL A 51 7.96 11.91 -10.37
CA VAL A 51 7.20 12.38 -11.55
C VAL A 51 7.25 13.91 -11.71
N LEU A 52 7.20 14.67 -10.62
CA LEU A 52 7.24 16.14 -10.68
C LEU A 52 8.66 16.68 -10.92
N ARG A 53 9.69 15.89 -10.59
CA ARG A 53 11.10 16.32 -10.65
C ARG A 53 11.87 15.75 -11.83
N ASP A 54 11.33 14.78 -12.56
CA ASP A 54 11.74 14.38 -13.91
C ASP A 54 10.83 15.03 -14.99
N PRO A 55 11.03 16.32 -15.32
CA PRO A 55 10.43 16.94 -16.52
C PRO A 55 11.03 16.40 -17.84
N ASP A 56 12.11 15.62 -17.77
CA ASP A 56 12.96 15.21 -18.90
C ASP A 56 12.58 13.88 -19.57
N ALA A 57 11.48 13.23 -19.16
CA ALA A 57 10.90 12.12 -19.92
C ALA A 57 10.43 12.55 -21.34
N ARG A 58 10.39 13.86 -21.62
CA ARG A 58 10.14 14.42 -22.95
C ARG A 58 11.37 14.46 -23.87
N ALA A 59 12.57 14.15 -23.36
CA ALA A 59 13.81 14.17 -24.15
C ALA A 59 14.26 12.79 -24.66
N THR A 60 13.55 11.70 -24.34
CA THR A 60 13.73 10.43 -25.07
C THR A 60 12.91 10.51 -26.35
N GLU A 61 13.37 11.36 -27.26
CA GLU A 61 13.01 11.31 -28.68
C GLU A 61 13.31 9.87 -29.15
N PRO A 62 12.34 9.16 -29.76
CA PRO A 62 12.59 7.82 -30.25
C PRO A 62 13.63 7.92 -31.36
N ALA A 63 14.84 7.43 -31.08
CA ALA A 63 15.93 7.25 -32.03
C ALA A 63 15.57 6.19 -33.08
N ILE A 64 14.58 6.51 -33.89
CA ILE A 64 14.17 5.87 -35.14
C ILE A 64 14.01 6.98 -36.19
N ALA A 65 15.13 7.65 -36.49
CA ALA A 65 15.31 8.51 -37.66
C ALA A 65 16.64 8.14 -38.33
#